data_AF-A0A432GUF1-F1
#
_entry.id   AF-A0A432GUF1-F1
#
_cell.length_a   1.000
_cell.length_b   1.000
_cell.length_c   1.000
_cell.angle_alpha   90.00
_cell.angle_beta   90.00
_cell.angle_gamma   90.00
#
_symmetry.space_group_name_H-M   'P 1'
#
loop_
_entity.id
_entity.type
_entity.pdbx_description
1 polymer ?
#
loop_
_entity_poly.entity_id
_entity_poly.type
_entity_poly.pdbx_seq_one_letter_code
_entity_poly.pdbx_strand_id
1 'polypeptide(L)' 'MKKQIDFYFDVVSPYSYVASTLIEDVAQRCNADLLWNPILLGGIFKAVGT' A
#
# COMPACT_ATOMS: atom_id res chain seq x y z
N MET A 1 6.88 16.05 13.90
CA MET A 1 5.90 15.38 13.02
C MET A 1 6.16 13.88 13.07
N LYS A 2 5.12 13.06 13.21
CA LYS A 2 5.25 11.60 13.16
C LYS A 2 5.34 11.18 11.69
N LYS A 3 6.21 10.21 11.36
CA LYS A 3 6.33 9.70 9.98
C LYS A 3 5.08 8.88 9.66
N GLN A 4 4.61 8.90 8.42
CA GLN A 4 3.46 8.10 7.98
C GLN A 4 3.79 7.36 6.70
N ILE A 5 3.28 6.14 6.58
CA ILE A 5 3.31 5.31 5.39
C ILE A 5 1.87 5.21 4.87
N ASP A 6 1.63 5.77 3.69
CA ASP A 6 0.38 5.59 2.96
C ASP A 6 0.49 4.35 2.08
N PHE A 7 -0.08 3.24 2.54
CA PHE A 7 0.00 1.96 1.86
C PHE A 7 -1.17 1.77 0.91
N TYR A 8 -0.93 2.05 -0.38
CA TYR A 8 -1.89 1.80 -1.46
C TYR A 8 -1.80 0.35 -1.93
N PHE A 9 -2.93 -0.35 -1.95
CA PHE A 9 -2.95 -1.77 -2.29
C PHE A 9 -4.22 -2.18 -3.03
N ASP A 10 -4.09 -3.19 -3.90
CA ASP A 10 -5.21 -3.87 -4.53
C ASP A 10 -5.17 -5.35 -4.10
N VAL A 11 -6.31 -5.88 -3.67
CA VAL A 11 -6.47 -7.27 -3.21
C VAL A 11 -6.17 -8.30 -4.28
N VAL A 12 -6.27 -7.95 -5.57
CA VAL A 12 -5.94 -8.87 -6.68
C VAL A 12 -4.45 -8.84 -7.06
N SER A 13 -3.67 -7.90 -6.53
CA SER A 13 -2.25 -7.76 -6.85
C SER A 13 -1.40 -8.71 -5.99
N PRO A 14 -0.66 -9.67 -6.59
CA PRO A 14 0.20 -10.58 -5.81
C PRO A 14 1.34 -9.83 -5.09
N TYR A 15 1.81 -8.72 -5.65
CA TYR A 15 2.81 -7.86 -5.02
C TYR A 15 2.24 -7.12 -3.81
N SER A 16 1.01 -6.62 -3.93
CA SER A 16 0.30 -5.98 -2.83
C SER A 16 0.06 -6.96 -1.69
N TYR A 17 -0.25 -8.23 -1.99
CA TYR A 17 -0.36 -9.27 -0.97
C TYR A 17 0.96 -9.45 -0.21
N VAL A 18 2.07 -9.70 -0.90
CA VAL A 18 3.39 -9.87 -0.25
C VAL A 18 3.77 -8.64 0.56
N ALA A 19 3.53 -7.43 0.04
CA ALA A 19 3.82 -6.21 0.79
C ALA A 19 2.93 -6.06 2.04
N SER A 20 1.64 -6.44 1.96
CA SER A 20 0.70 -6.35 3.08
C SER A 20 1.10 -7.21 4.29
N THR A 21 1.81 -8.33 4.06
CA THR A 21 2.30 -9.18 5.15
C THR A 21 3.57 -8.65 5.83
N LEU A 22 4.19 -7.61 5.27
CA LEU A 22 5.48 -7.06 5.73
C LEU A 22 5.37 -5.60 6.20
N ILE A 23 4.34 -4.86 5.78
CA ILE A 23 4.30 -3.40 5.91
C ILE A 23 4.17 -2.92 7.36
N GLU A 24 3.52 -3.70 8.23
CA GLU A 24 3.39 -3.38 9.67
C GLU A 24 4.76 -3.39 10.36
N ASP A 25 5.59 -4.41 10.10
CA ASP A 25 6.96 -4.51 10.62
C ASP A 25 7.85 -3.35 10.13
N VAL A 26 7.63 -2.89 8.90
CA VAL A 26 8.31 -1.71 8.35
C VAL A 26 7.87 -0.45 9.11
N ALA A 27 6.57 -0.25 9.30
CA ALA A 27 6.04 0.88 10.04
C ALA A 27 6.58 0.94 11.48
N GLN A 28 6.63 -0.20 12.16
CA GLN A 28 7.18 -0.33 13.51
C GLN A 28 8.68 0.02 13.54
N ARG A 29 9.50 -0.56 12.65
CA ARG A 29 10.95 -0.28 12.58
C ARG A 29 11.26 1.18 12.29
N CYS A 30 10.39 1.86 11.54
CA CYS A 30 10.55 3.26 11.17
C CYS A 30 9.93 4.25 12.17
N ASN A 31 9.27 3.76 13.24
CA ASN A 31 8.43 4.57 14.13
C ASN A 31 7.45 5.46 13.34
N ALA A 32 6.75 4.84 12.40
CA ALA A 32 5.80 5.47 11.49
C ALA A 32 4.38 4.96 11.73
N ASP A 33 3.41 5.83 11.52
CA ASP A 33 2.00 5.45 11.40
C ASP A 33 1.75 4.77 10.04
N LEU A 34 0.85 3.81 10.02
CA LEU A 34 0.45 3.11 8.80
C LEU A 34 -1.00 3.45 8.45
N LEU A 35 -1.20 4.03 7.26
CA LEU A 35 -2.52 4.28 6.72
C LEU A 35 -2.79 3.34 5.53
N TRP A 36 -3.85 2.55 5.65
CA TRP A 36 -4.28 1.62 4.61
C TRP A 36 -5.18 2.31 3.59
N ASN A 37 -4.82 2.23 2.30
CA ASN A 37 -5.53 2.86 1.20
C ASN A 37 -5.89 1.82 0.13
N PRO A 38 -7.05 1.14 0.23
CA PRO A 38 -7.47 0.20 -0.81
C PRO A 38 -7.77 0.93 -2.12
N ILE A 39 -7.26 0.40 -3.22
CA ILE A 39 -7.44 0.92 -4.58
C ILE A 39 -7.84 -0.18 -5.55
N LEU A 40 -8.41 0.24 -6.69
CA LEU A 40 -8.67 -0.64 -7.83
C LEU A 40 -7.67 -0.35 -8.95
N LEU A 41 -6.69 -1.23 -9.11
CA LEU A 41 -5.57 -1.07 -10.04
C LEU A 41 -6.04 -1.04 -11.50
N GLY A 42 -7.03 -1.84 -11.86
CA GLY A 42 -7.63 -1.81 -13.20
C GLY A 42 -8.26 -0.46 -13.58
N GLY A 43 -8.81 0.27 -12.59
CA GLY A 43 -9.31 1.63 -12.79
C GLY A 43 -8.19 2.63 -13.03
N ILE A 44 -7.05 2.46 -12.35
CA ILE A 44 -5.85 3.28 -12.54
C ILE A 44 -5.27 3.06 -13.92
N PHE A 45 -5.07 1.80 -14.32
CA PHE A 45 -4.61 1.40 -15.65
C PHE A 45 -5.43 2.04 -16.77
N LYS A 46 -6.76 1.94 -16.67
CA LYS A 46 -7.68 2.63 -17.59
C LYS A 46 -7.48 4.15 -17.62
N ALA A 47 -7.26 4.78 -16.47
CA ALA A 47 -7.09 6.23 -16.37
C ALA A 47 -5.75 6.72 -16.95
N VAL A 48 -4.67 5.91 -16.83
CA VAL A 48 -3.34 6.26 -17.33
C VAL A 48 -3.04 5.75 -18.74
N GLY A 49 -3.93 4.93 -19.32
CA GLY A 49 -3.84 4.47 -20.70
C GLY A 49 -2.94 3.25 -20.93
N THR A 50 -2.82 2.39 -19.93
CA THR A 50 -2.11 1.08 -20.00
C THR A 50 -3.09 -0.04 -19.79
#